data_AF-T1H7L9-F1
#
_entry.id   AF-T1H7L9-F1
#
_cell.length_a   1.000
_cell.length_b   1.000
_cell.length_c   1.000
_cell.angle_alpha   90.00
_cell.angle_beta   90.00
_cell.angle_gamma   90.00
#
_symmetry.space_group_name_H-M   'P 1'
#
loop_
_entity.id
_entity.type
_entity.pdbx_description
1 polymer ?
#
loop_
_entity_poly.entity_id
_entity_poly.type
_entity_poly.pdbx_seq_one_letter_code
_entity_poly.pdbx_strand_id
1 'polypeptide(L)'
;VALQECERMNILIKEIKRSVRELLLGLKGELTPVMEKLMLCYDHIPDTWMRLAYPSLMGLQSWFSDLILRCKELGYWLSDFKLPSAIWLGGLFNPQSFLTAIMQETARKNEWPLDRMCLNCEVTRYEKDDIT
;
A
#
# COMPACT_ATOMS: atom_id res chain seq x y z
N VAL A 1 -3.48 -10.88 -6.52
CA VAL A 1 -2.59 -9.95 -5.79
C VAL A 1 -3.08 -8.51 -5.91
N ALA A 2 -3.03 -7.86 -7.08
CA ALA A 2 -3.44 -6.45 -7.25
C ALA A 2 -4.80 -6.08 -6.61
N LEU A 3 -5.84 -6.90 -6.85
CA LEU A 3 -7.17 -6.67 -6.28
C LEU A 3 -7.20 -6.76 -4.74
N GLN A 4 -6.44 -7.68 -4.15
CA GLN A 4 -6.35 -7.82 -2.68
C GLN A 4 -5.62 -6.63 -2.06
N GLU A 5 -4.58 -6.13 -2.72
CA GLU A 5 -3.87 -4.91 -2.33
C GLU A 5 -4.80 -3.69 -2.38
N CYS A 6 -5.63 -3.60 -3.42
CA CYS A 6 -6.62 -2.53 -3.56
C CYS A 6 -7.74 -2.64 -2.52
N GLU A 7 -8.18 -3.84 -2.18
CA GLU A 7 -9.17 -4.04 -1.11
C GLU A 7 -8.66 -3.52 0.24
N ARG A 8 -7.42 -3.86 0.61
CA ARG A 8 -6.76 -3.34 1.82
C ARG A 8 -6.62 -1.82 1.80
N MET A 9 -6.16 -1.27 0.67
CA MET A 9 -6.05 0.17 0.48
C MET A 9 -7.41 0.87 0.63
N ASN A 10 -8.47 0.31 0.06
CA ASN A 10 -9.82 0.84 0.17
C ASN A 10 -10.35 0.83 1.60
N ILE A 11 -10.07 -0.21 2.38
CA ILE A 11 -10.43 -0.29 3.80
C ILE A 11 -9.75 0.84 4.58
N LEU A 12 -8.43 1.02 4.39
CA LEU A 12 -7.67 2.11 5.03
C LEU A 12 -8.22 3.48 4.63
N ILE A 13 -8.41 3.74 3.33
CA ILE A 13 -8.94 5.02 2.84
C ILE A 13 -10.34 5.30 3.40
N LYS A 14 -11.19 4.27 3.52
CA LYS A 14 -12.53 4.41 4.09
C LYS A 14 -12.46 4.84 5.55
N GLU A 15 -11.54 4.27 6.33
CA GLU A 15 -11.33 4.64 7.74
C GLU A 15 -10.83 6.08 7.89
N ILE A 16 -9.84 6.47 7.08
CA ILE A 16 -9.32 7.84 7.04
C ILE A 16 -10.45 8.82 6.71
N LYS A 17 -11.24 8.53 5.67
CA LYS A 17 -12.37 9.39 5.28
C LYS A 17 -13.44 9.49 6.37
N ARG A 18 -13.74 8.39 7.07
CA ARG A 18 -14.71 8.37 8.17
C ARG A 18 -14.22 9.22 9.35
N SER A 19 -13.04 8.92 9.87
CA SER A 19 -12.45 9.62 11.03
C SER A 19 -12.21 11.11 10.77
N VAL A 20 -11.74 11.50 9.58
CA VAL A 20 -11.58 12.92 9.22
C VAL A 20 -12.93 13.65 9.13
N ARG A 21 -13.99 12.99 8.64
CA ARG A 21 -15.35 13.59 8.65
C ARG A 21 -15.86 13.79 10.07
N GLU A 22 -15.71 12.80 10.94
CA GLU A 22 -16.07 12.89 12.36
C GLU A 22 -15.31 14.02 13.06
N LEU A 23 -14.02 14.15 12.77
CA LEU A 23 -13.20 15.26 13.26
C LEU A 23 -13.72 16.63 12.80
N LEU A 24 -14.07 16.77 11.52
CA LEU A 24 -14.62 18.02 10.97
C LEU A 24 -15.97 18.38 11.59
N LEU A 25 -16.86 17.40 11.82
CA LEU A 25 -18.11 17.62 12.54
C LEU A 25 -17.85 18.03 13.99
N GLY A 26 -16.87 17.41 14.64
CA GLY A 26 -16.51 17.78 16.00
C GLY A 26 -15.90 19.19 16.11
N LEU A 27 -15.16 19.64 15.11
CA LEU A 27 -14.67 21.02 15.01
C LEU A 27 -15.81 22.04 14.85
N LYS A 28 -16.93 21.64 14.24
CA LYS A 28 -18.13 22.47 14.11
C LYS A 28 -19.01 22.48 15.37
N GLY A 29 -18.62 21.74 16.42
CA GLY A 29 -19.40 21.61 17.65
C GLY A 29 -20.57 20.63 17.55
N GLU A 30 -20.64 19.84 16.47
CA GLU A 30 -21.74 18.91 16.21
C GLU A 30 -21.52 17.52 16.84
N LEU A 31 -20.27 17.20 17.24
CA LEU A 31 -19.84 15.94 17.85
C LEU A 31 -18.64 16.16 18.80
N THR A 32 -18.43 15.31 19.79
CA THR A 32 -17.20 15.34 20.62
C THR A 32 -16.35 14.09 20.40
N PRO A 33 -15.15 14.22 19.80
CA PRO A 33 -14.04 13.32 20.12
C PRO A 33 -12.72 14.10 20.32
N VAL A 34 -12.21 14.12 21.56
CA VAL A 34 -11.02 14.89 21.95
C VAL A 34 -9.71 14.19 21.57
N MET A 35 -9.69 12.86 21.46
CA MET A 35 -8.44 12.08 21.43
C MET A 35 -7.79 11.94 20.03
N GLU A 36 -8.53 11.57 18.97
CA GLU A 36 -7.97 11.44 17.61
C GLU A 36 -7.54 12.80 17.04
N LYS A 37 -8.25 13.88 17.42
CA LYS A 37 -7.88 15.26 17.09
C LYS A 37 -6.47 15.62 17.57
N LEU A 38 -6.11 15.18 18.78
CA LEU A 38 -4.80 15.47 19.36
C LEU A 38 -3.68 14.74 18.62
N MET A 39 -3.87 13.47 18.25
CA MET A 39 -2.83 12.70 17.54
C MET A 39 -2.45 13.31 16.19
N LEU A 40 -3.44 13.73 15.39
CA LEU A 40 -3.18 14.37 14.09
C LEU A 40 -2.49 15.74 14.23
N CYS A 41 -2.75 16.47 15.32
CA CYS A 41 -2.11 17.77 15.58
C CYS A 41 -0.61 17.67 15.95
N TYR A 42 -0.13 16.49 16.35
CA TYR A 42 1.27 16.26 16.74
C TYR A 42 2.06 15.43 15.71
N ASP A 43 1.66 15.48 14.43
CA ASP A 43 2.30 14.72 13.33
C ASP A 43 2.32 13.19 13.53
N HIS A 44 1.42 12.67 14.38
CA HIS A 44 1.28 11.25 14.62
C HIS A 44 0.14 10.66 13.79
N ILE A 45 0.40 9.48 13.23
CA ILE A 45 -0.62 8.68 12.55
C ILE A 45 -1.50 8.04 13.63
N PRO A 46 -2.84 8.21 13.59
CA PRO A 46 -3.73 7.55 14.53
C PRO A 46 -3.58 6.03 14.55
N ASP A 47 -3.65 5.42 15.73
CA ASP A 47 -3.57 3.96 15.91
C ASP A 47 -4.62 3.19 15.08
N THR A 48 -5.80 3.80 14.90
CA THR A 48 -6.89 3.27 14.06
C THR A 48 -6.45 3.12 12.61
N TRP A 49 -5.67 4.07 12.08
CA TRP A 49 -5.12 4.02 10.73
C TRP A 49 -3.95 3.05 10.66
N MET A 50 -3.01 3.12 11.62
CA MET A 50 -1.83 2.25 11.65
C MET A 50 -2.19 0.76 11.64
N ARG A 51 -3.27 0.37 12.33
CA ARG A 51 -3.75 -1.02 12.36
C ARG A 51 -4.21 -1.55 10.99
N LEU A 52 -4.67 -0.65 10.12
CA LEU A 52 -5.12 -0.96 8.76
C LEU A 52 -4.04 -0.70 7.72
N ALA A 53 -3.01 0.05 8.09
CA ALA A 53 -1.94 0.49 7.22
C ALA A 53 -0.83 -0.56 7.06
N TYR A 54 0.05 -0.27 6.12
CA TYR A 54 1.36 -0.90 6.02
C TYR A 54 2.29 -0.36 7.13
N PRO A 55 3.25 -1.18 7.61
CA PRO A 55 4.22 -0.73 8.60
C PRO A 55 5.02 0.49 8.12
N SER A 56 5.16 1.50 8.98
CA SER A 56 5.94 2.71 8.68
C SER A 56 6.45 3.36 9.96
N LEU A 57 7.57 4.08 9.85
CA LEU A 57 8.14 4.94 10.88
C LEU A 57 8.05 6.43 10.51
N MET A 58 7.36 6.76 9.41
CA MET A 58 7.22 8.13 8.92
C MET A 58 6.26 8.93 9.80
N GLY A 59 6.50 10.25 9.91
CA GLY A 59 5.52 11.20 10.42
C GLY A 59 4.30 11.31 9.50
N LEU A 60 3.19 11.81 10.02
CA LEU A 60 1.90 11.87 9.33
C LEU A 60 2.00 12.51 7.94
N GLN A 61 2.70 13.63 7.80
CA GLN A 61 2.81 14.31 6.50
C GLN A 61 3.50 13.42 5.43
N SER A 62 4.69 12.89 5.75
CA SER A 62 5.43 12.02 4.84
C SER A 62 4.68 10.71 4.57
N TRP A 63 4.06 10.14 5.60
CA TRP A 63 3.24 8.93 5.47
C TRP A 63 2.04 9.15 4.55
N PHE A 64 1.38 10.30 4.62
CA PHE A 64 0.25 10.62 3.74
C PHE A 64 0.68 10.83 2.29
N SER A 65 1.83 11.47 2.05
CA SER A 65 2.41 11.55 0.70
C SER A 65 2.74 10.17 0.14
N ASP A 66 3.32 9.29 0.95
CA ASP A 66 3.61 7.89 0.61
C ASP A 66 2.32 7.11 0.29
N LEU A 67 1.25 7.31 1.07
CA LEU A 67 -0.07 6.73 0.84
C LEU A 67 -0.65 7.12 -0.52
N ILE A 68 -0.57 8.40 -0.88
CA ILE A 68 -1.03 8.90 -2.19
C ILE A 68 -0.24 8.23 -3.32
N LEU A 69 1.08 8.12 -3.18
CA LEU A 69 1.93 7.47 -4.17
C LEU A 69 1.55 5.99 -4.36
N ARG A 70 1.32 5.24 -3.27
CA ARG A 70 0.85 3.85 -3.34
C ARG A 70 -0.50 3.72 -4.03
N CYS A 71 -1.43 4.62 -3.77
CA CYS A 71 -2.73 4.65 -4.47
C CYS A 71 -2.55 4.84 -5.98
N LYS A 72 -1.62 5.71 -6.38
CA LYS A 72 -1.30 5.97 -7.78
C LYS A 72 -0.70 4.73 -8.45
N GLU A 73 0.27 4.07 -7.82
CA GLU A 73 0.89 2.84 -8.35
C GLU A 73 -0.12 1.69 -8.47
N LEU A 74 -0.99 1.50 -7.47
CA LEU A 74 -2.09 0.51 -7.56
C LEU A 74 -3.09 0.86 -8.67
N GLY A 75 -3.41 2.15 -8.83
CA GLY A 75 -4.25 2.64 -9.91
C GLY A 75 -3.69 2.32 -11.30
N TYR A 76 -2.38 2.50 -11.50
CA TYR A 76 -1.71 2.13 -12.75
C TYR A 76 -1.70 0.62 -12.99
N TRP A 77 -1.49 -0.20 -11.96
CA TRP A 77 -1.58 -1.65 -12.12
C TRP A 77 -2.99 -2.10 -12.55
N LEU A 78 -4.03 -1.42 -12.07
CA LEU A 78 -5.41 -1.76 -12.41
C LEU A 78 -5.91 -1.18 -13.74
N SER A 79 -5.30 -0.12 -14.30
CA SER A 79 -5.85 0.57 -15.48
C SER A 79 -5.95 -0.34 -16.71
N ASP A 80 -4.90 -1.13 -16.96
CA ASP A 80 -4.84 -2.05 -18.11
C ASP A 80 -4.95 -3.52 -17.69
N PHE A 81 -5.14 -3.80 -16.39
CA PHE A 81 -5.05 -5.14 -15.80
C PHE A 81 -3.80 -5.94 -16.23
N LYS A 82 -2.77 -5.25 -16.69
CA LYS A 82 -1.51 -5.82 -17.12
C LYS A 82 -0.50 -5.67 -16.01
N LEU A 83 0.27 -6.72 -15.75
CA LEU A 83 1.40 -6.64 -14.83
C LEU A 83 2.40 -5.58 -15.36
N PRO A 84 2.70 -4.53 -14.59
CA PRO A 84 3.72 -3.54 -14.97
C PRO A 84 5.09 -4.21 -15.14
N SER A 85 5.92 -3.64 -16.01
CA SER A 85 7.30 -4.08 -16.23
C SER A 85 8.15 -3.94 -14.96
N ALA A 86 7.83 -2.95 -14.13
CA ALA A 86 8.43 -2.73 -12.82
C ALA A 86 7.37 -2.43 -11.76
N ILE A 87 7.49 -3.06 -10.59
CA ILE A 87 6.63 -2.83 -9.43
C ILE A 87 7.48 -2.35 -8.25
N TRP A 88 6.99 -1.33 -7.56
CA TRP A 88 7.54 -0.90 -6.28
C TRP A 88 7.13 -1.88 -5.17
N LEU A 89 7.98 -2.88 -4.91
CA LEU A 89 7.71 -3.94 -3.91
C LEU A 89 7.42 -3.39 -2.52
N GLY A 90 8.15 -2.36 -2.07
CA GLY A 90 7.93 -1.71 -0.78
C GLY A 90 6.59 -0.96 -0.68
N GLY A 91 5.94 -0.70 -1.82
CA GLY A 91 4.62 -0.10 -1.93
C GLY A 91 3.46 -1.04 -1.57
N LEU A 92 3.70 -2.36 -1.54
CA LEU A 92 2.70 -3.38 -1.28
C LEU A 92 2.47 -3.58 0.23
N PHE A 93 1.23 -3.93 0.61
CA PHE A 93 0.88 -4.45 1.92
C PHE A 93 1.43 -5.86 2.13
N ASN A 94 1.48 -6.70 1.09
CA ASN A 94 2.01 -8.06 1.17
C ASN A 94 2.93 -8.40 -0.02
N PRO A 95 4.17 -7.89 -0.02
CA PRO A 95 5.14 -8.17 -1.09
C PRO A 95 5.45 -9.66 -1.24
N GLN A 96 5.40 -10.43 -0.15
CA GLN A 96 5.65 -11.88 -0.21
C GLN A 96 4.61 -12.59 -1.08
N SER A 97 3.33 -12.23 -0.96
CA SER A 97 2.28 -12.82 -1.81
C SER A 97 2.51 -12.56 -3.30
N PHE A 98 3.05 -11.38 -3.63
CA PHE A 98 3.40 -11.04 -5.00
C PHE A 98 4.54 -11.90 -5.51
N LEU A 99 5.63 -12.01 -4.74
CA LEU A 99 6.78 -12.85 -5.10
C LEU A 99 6.39 -14.32 -5.27
N THR A 100 5.53 -14.85 -4.40
CA THR A 100 4.97 -16.20 -4.55
C THR A 100 4.14 -16.34 -5.82
N ALA A 101 3.31 -15.35 -6.17
CA ALA A 101 2.54 -15.38 -7.41
C ALA A 101 3.45 -15.38 -8.65
N ILE A 102 4.53 -14.59 -8.66
CA ILE A 102 5.52 -14.61 -9.74
C ILE A 102 6.21 -15.97 -9.88
N MET A 103 6.59 -16.60 -8.77
CA MET A 103 7.13 -17.97 -8.79
C MET A 103 6.12 -18.96 -9.37
N GLN A 104 4.86 -18.90 -8.95
CA GLN A 104 3.80 -19.79 -9.44
C GLN A 104 3.54 -19.63 -10.93
N GLU A 105 3.44 -18.39 -11.42
CA GLU A 105 3.22 -18.12 -12.84
C GLU A 105 4.42 -18.56 -13.69
N THR A 106 5.64 -18.36 -13.20
CA THR A 106 6.87 -18.81 -13.87
C THR A 106 6.99 -20.33 -13.87
N ALA A 107 6.66 -20.99 -12.75
CA ALA A 107 6.60 -22.45 -12.65
C ALA A 107 5.65 -23.03 -13.69
N ARG A 108 4.43 -22.49 -13.76
CA ARG A 108 3.39 -22.92 -14.70
C ARG A 108 3.82 -22.72 -16.15
N LYS A 109 4.36 -21.55 -16.48
CA LYS A 109 4.79 -21.21 -17.84
C LYS A 109 5.91 -22.13 -18.35
N ASN A 110 6.80 -22.57 -17.47
CA ASN A 110 7.94 -23.41 -17.83
C ASN A 110 7.75 -24.90 -17.49
N GLU A 111 6.57 -25.28 -16.98
CA GLU A 111 6.27 -26.64 -16.49
C GLU A 111 7.26 -27.12 -15.41
N TRP A 112 7.72 -26.20 -14.56
CA TRP A 112 8.66 -26.50 -13.49
C TRP A 112 7.96 -26.84 -12.17
N PRO A 113 8.54 -27.75 -11.38
CA PRO A 113 8.07 -28.04 -10.03
C PRO A 113 8.33 -26.83 -9.09
N LEU A 114 7.25 -26.28 -8.51
CA LEU A 114 7.30 -25.08 -7.67
C LEU A 114 8.19 -25.25 -6.43
N ASP A 115 8.22 -26.45 -5.85
CA ASP A 115 9.03 -26.80 -4.66
C ASP A 115 10.54 -26.73 -4.91
N ARG A 116 10.97 -26.67 -6.18
CA ARG A 116 12.38 -26.54 -6.56
C ARG A 116 12.76 -25.13 -7.02
N MET A 117 11.83 -24.18 -6.96
CA MET A 117 12.09 -22.80 -7.37
C MET A 117 12.64 -21.97 -6.20
N CYS A 118 13.60 -21.10 -6.50
CA CYS A 118 14.13 -20.11 -5.58
C CYS A 118 14.11 -18.73 -6.24
N LEU A 119 13.88 -17.69 -5.44
CA LEU A 119 14.04 -16.31 -5.87
C LEU A 119 15.51 -15.92 -5.74
N ASN A 120 16.02 -15.20 -6.74
CA ASN A 120 17.30 -14.54 -6.67
C ASN A 120 17.09 -13.03 -6.82
N CYS A 121 17.93 -12.23 -6.17
CA CYS A 121 17.89 -10.78 -6.25
C CYS A 121 19.26 -10.27 -6.70
N GLU A 122 19.25 -9.45 -7.75
CA GLU A 122 20.43 -8.78 -8.26
C GLU A 122 20.24 -7.27 -8.11
N VAL A 123 21.23 -6.60 -7.52
CA VAL A 123 21.23 -5.15 -7.39
C VAL A 123 21.81 -4.55 -8.67
N THR A 124 20.99 -3.80 -9.38
CA THR A 124 21.35 -3.20 -10.67
C THR A 124 21.44 -1.67 -10.57
N ARG A 125 21.89 -1.01 -11.64
CA ARG A 125 21.87 0.46 -11.77
C ARG A 125 20.65 0.98 -12.54
N TYR A 126 19.74 0.09 -12.94
CA TYR A 126 18.56 0.48 -13.72
C TYR A 126 17.58 1.25 -12.84
N GLU A 127 17.06 2.34 -13.39
CA GLU A 127 15.92 3.06 -12.84
C GLU A 127 14.62 2.54 -13.46
N LYS A 128 13.48 2.92 -12.88
CA LYS A 128 12.15 2.47 -13.35
C LYS A 128 11.94 2.81 -14.83
N ASP A 129 12.43 3.98 -15.26
CA ASP A 129 12.28 4.48 -16.63
C ASP A 129 13.16 3.72 -17.64
N ASP A 130 14.18 2.99 -17.18
CA ASP A 130 15.01 2.14 -18.02
C ASP A 130 14.35 0.77 -18.34
N ILE A 131 13.24 0.43 -17.66
CA ILE A 131 12.56 -0.87 -17.76
C ILE A 131 11.27 -0.72 -18.59
N THR A 132 11.39 -0.83 -19.91
CA THR A 132 10.26 -0.88 -20.86
C THR A 132 9.61 -2.26 -20.99
#